data_AF-A0A0F9T4T8-F1
#
_entry.id   AF-A0A0F9T4T8-F1
#
_cell.length_a   1.000
_cell.length_b   1.000
_cell.length_c   1.000
_cell.angle_alpha   90.00
_cell.angle_beta   90.00
_cell.angle_gamma   90.00
#
_symmetry.space_group_name_H-M   'P 1'
#
loop_
_entity.id
_entity.type
_entity.pdbx_description
1 polymer ?
#
loop_
_entity_poly.entity_id
_entity_poly.type
_entity_poly.pdbx_seq_one_letter_code
_entity_poly.pdbx_strand_id
1 'polypeptide(L)'
;MTELTTTEGIAQSLLPYYTEGGKKASYLSYIMAGFSIMESIKLAGIHVKTRTRWKEDDPMFVELEGKASTELRRQLADQLIDIEFTRNFRLVMAKDFKVLFKDAAGEEALTETEQAYLMQIRKFYTPQQFLMLRQLISGNLETKDQGFDFTRTLLEIKVTKETVTGGK
;
A
#
# COMPACT_ATOMS: atom_id res chain seq x y z
N MET A 1 -5.19 -25.58 14.83
CA MET A 1 -4.58 -24.29 14.48
C MET A 1 -5.71 -23.39 14.04
N THR A 2 -6.00 -22.33 14.78
CA THR A 2 -7.01 -21.34 14.41
C THR A 2 -6.46 -20.56 13.22
N GLU A 3 -7.14 -20.58 12.08
CA GLU A 3 -6.75 -19.75 10.94
C GLU A 3 -6.88 -18.28 11.35
N LEU A 4 -5.75 -17.60 11.49
CA LEU A 4 -5.70 -16.18 11.81
C LEU A 4 -6.21 -15.38 10.61
N THR A 5 -7.02 -14.36 10.86
CA THR A 5 -7.46 -13.46 9.79
C THR A 5 -6.26 -12.69 9.22
N THR A 6 -6.38 -12.16 7.99
CA THR A 6 -5.29 -11.40 7.33
C THR A 6 -4.69 -10.32 8.24
N THR A 7 -5.55 -9.63 8.99
CA THR A 7 -5.15 -8.58 9.94
C THR A 7 -4.38 -9.13 11.13
N GLU A 8 -4.84 -10.23 11.72
CA GLU A 8 -4.18 -10.86 12.87
C GLU A 8 -2.84 -11.49 12.50
N GLY A 9 -2.73 -12.04 11.28
CA GLY A 9 -1.48 -12.56 10.74
C GLY A 9 -0.43 -11.46 10.55
N ILE A 10 -0.82 -10.29 10.04
CA ILE A 10 0.06 -9.12 9.93
C ILE A 10 0.40 -8.59 11.34
N ALA A 11 -0.58 -8.52 12.24
CA ALA A 11 -0.34 -8.08 13.60
C ALA A 11 0.66 -8.98 14.33
N GLN A 12 0.58 -10.30 14.12
CA GLN A 12 1.51 -11.25 14.72
C GLN A 12 2.91 -11.14 14.13
N SER A 13 3.08 -10.84 12.84
CA SER A 13 4.41 -10.66 12.23
C SER A 13 5.13 -9.41 12.72
N LEU A 14 4.38 -8.41 13.21
CA LEU A 14 4.89 -7.20 13.85
C LEU A 14 5.32 -7.39 15.31
N LEU A 15 5.02 -8.53 15.94
CA LEU A 15 5.41 -8.80 17.33
C LEU A 15 6.87 -9.28 17.41
N PRO A 16 7.78 -8.54 18.06
CA PRO A 16 9.22 -8.84 18.02
C PRO A 16 9.66 -10.13 18.73
N TYR A 17 8.83 -10.71 19.62
CA TYR A 17 9.26 -11.80 20.53
C TYR A 17 8.37 -13.05 20.55
N TYR A 18 7.30 -13.09 19.76
CA TYR A 18 6.32 -14.19 19.81
C TYR A 18 6.09 -14.87 18.44
N THR A 19 7.17 -14.97 17.65
CA THR A 19 7.19 -15.61 16.32
C THR A 19 6.79 -17.08 16.35
N GLU A 20 7.00 -17.78 17.48
CA GLU A 20 6.64 -19.20 17.62
C GLU A 20 5.13 -19.45 17.78
N GLY A 21 4.32 -18.40 17.92
CA GLY A 21 2.89 -18.52 18.11
C GLY A 21 2.52 -19.10 19.49
N GLY A 22 1.26 -18.89 19.88
CA GLY A 22 0.75 -19.31 21.18
C GLY A 22 -0.27 -18.33 21.74
N LYS A 23 -0.92 -18.70 22.85
CA LYS A 23 -2.05 -17.92 23.40
C LYS A 23 -1.68 -16.48 23.76
N LYS A 24 -0.42 -16.24 24.14
CA LYS A 24 0.10 -14.90 24.46
C LYS A 24 0.27 -14.03 23.20
N ALA A 25 0.79 -14.63 22.13
CA ALA A 25 0.89 -14.01 20.82
C ALA A 25 -0.50 -13.67 20.26
N SER A 26 -1.43 -14.63 20.30
CA SER A 26 -2.81 -14.45 19.84
C SER A 26 -3.54 -13.36 20.64
N TYR A 27 -3.36 -13.33 21.95
CA TYR A 27 -3.91 -12.25 22.78
C TYR A 27 -3.38 -10.87 22.35
N LEU A 28 -2.06 -10.73 22.17
CA LEU A 28 -1.45 -9.47 21.77
C LEU A 28 -1.85 -9.06 20.35
N SER A 29 -2.00 -9.99 19.40
CA SER A 29 -2.47 -9.69 18.05
C SER A 29 -3.90 -9.15 18.03
N TYR A 30 -4.80 -9.65 18.89
CA TYR A 30 -6.14 -9.08 19.04
C TYR A 30 -6.10 -7.67 19.67
N ILE A 31 -5.25 -7.43 20.65
CA ILE A 31 -5.05 -6.08 21.19
C ILE A 31 -4.56 -5.13 20.10
N MET A 32 -3.59 -5.55 19.29
CA MET A 32 -3.08 -4.76 18.16
C MET A 32 -4.17 -4.47 17.13
N ALA A 33 -5.03 -5.45 16.84
CA ALA A 33 -6.16 -5.30 15.94
C ALA A 33 -7.29 -4.39 16.48
N GLY A 34 -7.17 -3.86 17.70
CA GLY A 34 -8.10 -2.86 18.24
C GLY A 34 -9.15 -3.41 19.20
N PHE A 35 -9.17 -4.72 19.47
CA PHE A 35 -10.11 -5.31 20.42
C PHE A 35 -9.80 -4.86 21.86
N SER A 36 -10.85 -4.80 22.68
CA SER A 36 -10.69 -4.59 24.12
C SER A 36 -9.96 -5.77 24.77
N ILE A 37 -9.47 -5.57 26.00
CA ILE A 37 -8.82 -6.62 26.79
C ILE A 37 -9.75 -7.84 26.96
N MET A 38 -11.03 -7.62 27.25
CA MET A 38 -11.98 -8.70 27.49
C MET A 38 -12.31 -9.47 26.21
N GLU A 39 -12.47 -8.79 25.09
CA GLU A 39 -12.65 -9.42 23.78
C GLU A 39 -11.41 -10.24 23.40
N SER A 40 -10.23 -9.66 23.57
CA SER A 40 -8.96 -10.32 23.27
C SER A 40 -8.74 -11.58 24.12
N ILE A 41 -9.09 -11.55 25.41
CA ILE A 41 -9.06 -12.73 26.30
C ILE A 41 -9.99 -13.83 25.78
N LYS A 42 -11.21 -13.45 25.39
CA LYS A 42 -12.22 -14.38 24.88
C LYS A 42 -11.78 -15.00 23.55
N LEU A 43 -11.30 -14.19 22.61
CA LEU A 43 -10.85 -14.62 21.29
C LEU A 43 -9.59 -15.49 21.35
N ALA A 44 -8.64 -15.15 22.23
CA ALA A 44 -7.44 -15.96 22.44
C ALA A 44 -7.67 -17.25 23.25
N GLY A 45 -8.89 -17.49 23.75
CA GLY A 45 -9.23 -18.68 24.53
C GLY A 45 -8.41 -18.80 25.82
N ILE A 46 -8.21 -17.68 26.51
CA ILE A 46 -7.52 -17.59 27.81
C ILE A 46 -8.47 -17.13 28.91
N HIS A 47 -8.09 -17.38 30.17
CA HIS A 47 -8.83 -16.87 31.32
C HIS A 47 -8.19 -15.56 31.81
N VAL A 48 -8.98 -14.67 32.45
CA VAL A 48 -8.48 -13.41 33.02
C VAL A 48 -7.29 -13.65 33.97
N LYS A 49 -7.39 -14.69 34.80
CA LYS A 49 -6.31 -15.15 35.69
C LYS A 49 -5.00 -15.46 34.96
N THR A 50 -5.06 -16.01 33.75
CA THR A 50 -3.87 -16.31 32.94
C THR A 50 -3.16 -15.03 32.53
N ARG A 51 -3.91 -14.00 32.13
CA ARG A 51 -3.34 -12.67 31.84
C ARG A 51 -2.74 -12.03 33.09
N THR A 52 -3.44 -12.07 34.22
CA THR A 52 -2.91 -11.52 35.48
C THR A 52 -1.58 -12.15 35.84
N ARG A 53 -1.49 -13.49 35.77
CA ARG A 53 -0.24 -14.21 35.97
C ARG A 53 0.86 -13.78 35.00
N TRP A 54 0.57 -13.59 33.71
CA TRP A 54 1.57 -13.08 32.76
C TRP A 54 2.08 -11.69 33.10
N LYS A 55 1.24 -10.82 33.68
CA LYS A 55 1.67 -9.49 34.12
C LYS A 55 2.57 -9.54 35.36
N GLU A 56 2.35 -10.51 36.23
CA GLU A 56 3.13 -10.71 37.45
C GLU A 56 4.46 -11.40 37.16
N ASP A 57 4.43 -12.45 36.32
CA ASP A 57 5.59 -13.29 36.02
C ASP A 57 6.55 -12.66 34.98
N ASP A 58 6.06 -11.72 34.16
CA ASP A 58 6.80 -11.18 33.01
C ASP A 58 6.61 -9.66 32.84
N PRO A 59 7.56 -8.84 33.34
CA PRO A 59 7.54 -7.39 33.14
C PRO A 59 7.58 -6.97 31.66
N MET A 60 8.23 -7.76 30.81
CA MET A 60 8.33 -7.48 29.37
C MET A 60 6.97 -7.62 28.69
N PHE A 61 6.10 -8.51 29.17
CA PHE A 61 4.73 -8.62 28.69
C PHE A 61 3.91 -7.34 28.92
N VAL A 62 4.12 -6.67 30.06
CA VAL A 62 3.41 -5.43 30.37
C VAL A 62 3.82 -4.31 29.40
N GLU A 63 5.11 -4.21 29.11
CA GLU A 63 5.63 -3.26 28.11
C GLU A 63 5.07 -3.57 26.71
N LEU A 64 5.11 -4.84 26.30
CA LEU A 64 4.59 -5.29 25.01
C LEU A 64 3.09 -5.06 24.88
N GLU A 65 2.30 -5.31 25.91
CA GLU A 65 0.86 -5.02 25.93
C GLU A 65 0.58 -3.52 25.77
N GLY A 66 1.41 -2.67 26.39
CA GLY A 66 1.38 -1.21 26.19
C GLY A 66 1.67 -0.81 24.74
N LYS A 67 2.75 -1.32 24.16
CA LYS A 67 3.12 -1.07 22.75
C LYS A 67 2.08 -1.61 21.76
N ALA A 68 1.53 -2.80 22.03
CA ALA A 68 0.48 -3.42 21.25
C ALA A 68 -0.76 -2.51 21.11
N SER A 69 -1.11 -1.80 22.17
CA SER A 69 -2.28 -0.91 22.18
C SER A 69 -2.05 0.46 21.51
N THR A 70 -0.80 0.83 21.24
CA THR A 70 -0.41 2.19 20.79
C THR A 70 0.43 2.14 19.52
N GLU A 71 1.75 2.00 19.66
CA GLU A 71 2.72 2.05 18.57
C GLU A 71 2.49 0.95 17.53
N LEU A 72 2.40 -0.30 17.97
CA LEU A 72 2.26 -1.44 17.06
C LEU A 72 0.90 -1.46 16.39
N ARG A 73 -0.15 -0.96 17.06
CA ARG A 73 -1.47 -0.76 16.46
C ARG A 73 -1.40 0.28 15.33
N ARG A 74 -0.69 1.38 15.53
CA ARG A 74 -0.50 2.39 14.48
C ARG A 74 0.26 1.81 13.28
N GLN A 75 1.35 1.08 13.55
CA GLN A 75 2.11 0.41 12.48
C GLN A 75 1.23 -0.60 11.70
N LEU A 76 0.40 -1.37 12.41
CA LEU A 76 -0.56 -2.27 11.77
C LEU A 76 -1.57 -1.51 10.89
N ALA A 77 -2.10 -0.39 11.37
CA ALA A 77 -3.04 0.43 10.61
C ALA A 77 -2.41 0.97 9.33
N ASP A 78 -1.18 1.49 9.41
CA ASP A 78 -0.44 2.00 8.25
C ASP A 78 -0.20 0.87 7.23
N GLN A 79 0.20 -0.32 7.68
CA GLN A 79 0.39 -1.48 6.79
C GLN A 79 -0.92 -1.97 6.14
N LEU A 80 -2.04 -1.95 6.87
CA LEU A 80 -3.33 -2.32 6.31
C LEU A 80 -3.76 -1.34 5.21
N ILE A 81 -3.56 -0.05 5.43
CA ILE A 81 -3.82 0.98 4.42
C ILE A 81 -2.95 0.72 3.18
N ASP A 82 -1.67 0.46 3.35
CA ASP A 82 -0.76 0.17 2.23
C ASP A 82 -1.20 -1.06 1.43
N ILE A 83 -1.62 -2.13 2.11
CA ILE A 83 -2.10 -3.36 1.47
C ILE A 83 -3.40 -3.12 0.71
N GLU A 84 -4.39 -2.47 1.33
CA GLU A 84 -5.68 -2.17 0.71
C GLU A 84 -5.51 -1.22 -0.47
N PHE A 85 -4.71 -0.18 -0.31
CA PHE A 85 -4.38 0.76 -1.37
C PHE A 85 -3.68 0.05 -2.52
N THR A 86 -2.65 -0.76 -2.24
CA THR A 86 -1.93 -1.52 -3.27
C THR A 86 -2.85 -2.48 -4.02
N ARG A 87 -3.75 -3.18 -3.31
CA ARG A 87 -4.73 -4.08 -3.93
C ARG A 87 -5.66 -3.31 -4.86
N ASN A 88 -6.24 -2.21 -4.39
CA ASN A 88 -7.17 -1.40 -5.18
C ASN A 88 -6.44 -0.76 -6.37
N PHE A 89 -5.20 -0.30 -6.18
CA PHE A 89 -4.36 0.27 -7.22
C PHE A 89 -4.07 -0.75 -8.34
N ARG A 90 -3.76 -2.01 -8.00
CA ARG A 90 -3.59 -3.09 -8.99
C ARG A 90 -4.83 -3.32 -9.84
N LEU A 91 -6.02 -3.27 -9.23
CA LEU A 91 -7.29 -3.44 -9.95
C LEU A 91 -7.54 -2.29 -10.92
N VAL A 92 -7.25 -1.05 -10.50
CA VAL A 92 -7.35 0.13 -11.37
C VAL A 92 -6.37 0.01 -12.53
N MET A 93 -5.09 -0.31 -12.28
CA MET A 93 -4.08 -0.48 -13.32
C MET A 93 -4.44 -1.58 -14.33
N ALA A 94 -5.01 -2.70 -13.87
CA ALA A 94 -5.46 -3.77 -14.76
C ALA A 94 -6.62 -3.31 -15.67
N LYS A 95 -7.54 -2.49 -15.12
CA LYS A 95 -8.63 -1.90 -15.89
C LYS A 95 -8.11 -0.86 -16.89
N ASP A 96 -7.19 -0.01 -16.49
CA ASP A 96 -6.53 0.97 -17.35
C ASP A 96 -5.84 0.28 -18.52
N PHE A 97 -5.07 -0.77 -18.23
CA PHE A 97 -4.40 -1.56 -19.26
C PHE A 97 -5.39 -2.15 -20.27
N LYS A 98 -6.50 -2.73 -19.79
CA LYS A 98 -7.53 -3.30 -20.67
C LYS A 98 -8.11 -2.27 -21.64
N VAL A 99 -8.46 -1.08 -21.15
CA VAL A 99 -9.04 -0.01 -21.98
C VAL A 99 -8.00 0.56 -22.95
N LEU A 100 -6.78 0.82 -22.48
CA LEU A 100 -5.69 1.36 -23.31
C LEU A 100 -5.26 0.38 -24.40
N PHE A 101 -5.16 -0.92 -24.06
CA PHE A 101 -4.78 -1.95 -25.03
C PHE A 101 -5.84 -2.09 -26.13
N LYS A 102 -7.13 -2.07 -25.75
CA LYS A 102 -8.25 -2.10 -26.70
C LYS A 102 -8.21 -0.92 -27.67
N ASP A 103 -7.97 0.30 -27.16
CA ASP A 103 -7.81 1.51 -27.98
C ASP A 103 -6.59 1.42 -28.92
N ALA A 104 -5.44 1.02 -28.37
CA ALA A 104 -4.18 0.96 -29.11
C ALA A 104 -4.14 -0.14 -30.18
N ALA A 105 -4.76 -1.29 -29.92
CA ALA A 105 -4.85 -2.38 -30.89
C ALA A 105 -5.77 -2.04 -32.07
N GLY A 106 -6.69 -1.09 -31.89
CA GLY A 106 -7.63 -0.67 -32.95
C GLY A 106 -8.60 -1.77 -33.38
N GLU A 107 -8.71 -2.86 -32.62
CA GLU A 107 -9.47 -4.06 -32.97
C GLU A 107 -10.98 -3.89 -32.68
N GLU A 108 -11.36 -3.04 -31.72
CA GLU A 108 -12.75 -2.81 -31.32
C GLU A 108 -13.02 -1.34 -31.00
N ALA A 109 -14.17 -0.83 -31.44
CA ALA A 109 -14.65 0.48 -31.02
C ALA A 109 -14.86 0.50 -29.49
N LEU A 110 -14.31 1.51 -28.82
CA LEU A 110 -14.58 1.73 -27.40
C LEU A 110 -16.06 2.06 -27.21
N THR A 111 -16.63 1.50 -26.16
CA THR A 111 -17.96 1.91 -25.71
C THR A 111 -17.91 3.35 -25.18
N GLU A 112 -19.04 4.06 -25.18
CA GLU A 112 -19.12 5.45 -24.70
C GLU A 112 -18.59 5.60 -23.26
N THR A 113 -18.81 4.58 -22.41
CA THR A 113 -18.32 4.54 -21.03
C THR A 113 -16.80 4.34 -20.97
N GLU A 114 -16.23 3.49 -21.82
CA GLU A 114 -14.78 3.31 -21.93
C GLU A 114 -14.09 4.54 -22.51
N GLN A 115 -14.72 5.23 -23.47
CA GLN A 115 -14.20 6.47 -24.04
C GLN A 115 -14.20 7.60 -23.00
N ALA A 116 -15.28 7.74 -22.22
CA ALA A 116 -15.33 8.67 -21.10
C ALA A 116 -14.25 8.35 -20.06
N TYR A 117 -14.05 7.06 -19.75
CA TYR A 117 -12.98 6.60 -18.85
C TYR A 117 -11.59 6.95 -19.40
N LEU A 118 -11.34 6.67 -20.68
CA LEU A 118 -10.09 6.98 -21.37
C LEU A 118 -9.76 8.48 -21.30
N MET A 119 -10.75 9.34 -21.52
CA MET A 119 -10.59 10.79 -21.39
C MET A 119 -10.23 11.24 -19.97
N GLN A 120 -10.68 10.52 -18.93
CA GLN A 120 -10.32 10.83 -17.54
C GLN A 120 -8.90 10.37 -17.24
N ILE A 121 -8.55 9.12 -17.57
CA ILE A 121 -7.21 8.58 -17.26
C ILE A 121 -6.12 9.34 -18.01
N ARG A 122 -6.37 9.77 -19.26
CA ARG A 122 -5.41 10.53 -20.07
C ARG A 122 -4.93 11.82 -19.40
N LYS A 123 -5.75 12.43 -18.54
CA LYS A 123 -5.38 13.65 -17.77
C LYS A 123 -4.24 13.41 -16.79
N PHE A 124 -3.99 12.16 -16.41
CA PHE A 124 -2.93 11.80 -15.48
C PHE A 124 -1.63 11.39 -16.19
N TYR A 125 -1.65 11.18 -17.51
CA TYR A 125 -0.46 10.92 -18.33
C TYR A 125 0.21 12.22 -18.77
N THR A 126 0.49 13.11 -17.81
CA THR A 126 1.19 14.37 -18.09
C THR A 126 2.67 14.24 -17.75
N PRO A 127 3.54 15.03 -18.42
CA PRO A 127 4.95 15.10 -18.09
C PRO A 127 5.21 15.45 -16.62
N GLN A 128 4.37 16.31 -16.03
CA GLN A 128 4.47 16.70 -14.63
C GLN A 128 4.27 15.49 -13.71
N GLN A 129 3.25 14.67 -13.98
CA GLN A 129 3.01 13.44 -13.22
C GLN A 129 4.13 12.41 -13.42
N PHE A 130 4.70 12.34 -14.62
CA PHE A 130 5.85 11.47 -14.89
C PHE A 130 7.10 11.91 -14.11
N LEU A 131 7.38 13.22 -14.02
CA LEU A 131 8.49 13.74 -13.22
C LEU A 131 8.30 13.45 -11.72
N MET A 132 7.08 13.65 -11.20
CA MET A 132 6.74 13.30 -9.82
C MET A 132 6.95 11.80 -9.55
N LEU A 133 6.52 10.94 -10.47
CA LEU A 133 6.73 9.50 -10.37
C LEU A 133 8.22 9.13 -10.37
N ARG A 134 9.02 9.75 -11.25
CA ARG A 134 10.48 9.52 -11.28
C ARG A 134 11.15 9.96 -9.99
N GLN A 135 10.75 11.10 -9.43
CA GLN A 135 11.26 11.59 -8.14
C GLN A 135 10.96 10.59 -7.02
N LEU A 136 9.72 10.09 -6.95
CA LEU A 136 9.30 9.08 -5.98
C LEU A 136 10.10 7.76 -6.13
N ILE A 137 10.31 7.28 -7.36
CA ILE A 137 11.07 6.06 -7.63
C ILE A 137 12.56 6.22 -7.33
N SER A 138 13.13 7.40 -7.59
CA SER A 138 14.56 7.67 -7.39
C SER A 138 14.99 7.79 -5.93
N GLY A 139 14.04 7.77 -4.97
CA GLY A 139 14.35 7.71 -3.53
C GLY A 139 15.06 8.93 -2.93
N ASN A 140 15.44 9.92 -3.74
CA ASN A 140 16.23 11.07 -3.28
C ASN A 140 15.37 12.34 -3.20
N LEU A 141 14.83 12.59 -2.01
CA LEU A 141 14.52 13.94 -1.54
C LEU A 141 15.77 14.80 -1.33
N GLU A 142 16.98 14.24 -1.48
CA GLU A 142 18.23 14.98 -1.51
C GLU A 142 19.15 14.45 -2.61
N THR A 143 19.06 15.02 -3.81
CA THR A 143 20.22 15.36 -4.64
C THR A 143 19.72 16.20 -5.80
N LYS A 144 20.00 17.50 -5.73
CA LYS A 144 20.11 18.35 -6.91
C LYS A 144 21.22 17.78 -7.79
N ASP A 145 20.91 16.98 -8.81
CA ASP A 145 21.65 17.09 -10.05
C ASP A 145 20.90 16.45 -11.23
N GLN A 146 20.79 17.24 -12.30
CA GLN A 146 20.26 16.89 -13.63
C GLN A 146 18.82 16.37 -13.69
N GLY A 147 17.88 17.27 -13.33
CA GLY A 147 16.50 17.14 -13.78
C GLY A 147 16.44 17.09 -15.32
N PHE A 148 15.77 16.08 -15.85
CA PHE A 148 15.51 15.91 -17.28
C PHE A 148 14.93 17.21 -17.89
N ASP A 149 15.65 17.83 -18.83
CA ASP A 149 15.28 19.12 -19.39
C ASP A 149 14.19 18.97 -20.45
N PHE A 150 12.94 19.14 -19.98
CA PHE A 150 11.74 19.01 -20.78
C PHE A 150 11.69 20.01 -21.94
N THR A 151 12.35 21.16 -21.80
CA THR A 151 12.44 22.19 -22.85
C THR A 151 13.16 21.64 -24.07
N ARG A 152 14.24 20.89 -23.86
CA ARG A 152 15.03 20.27 -24.92
C ARG A 152 14.23 19.19 -25.67
N THR A 153 13.49 18.37 -24.93
CA THR A 153 12.68 17.29 -25.53
C THR A 153 11.48 17.85 -26.31
N LEU A 154 10.82 18.90 -25.83
CA LEU A 154 9.77 19.59 -26.56
C LEU A 154 10.28 20.28 -27.84
N LEU A 155 11.48 20.87 -27.77
CA LEU A 155 12.13 21.47 -28.95
C LEU A 155 12.47 20.39 -29.98
N GLU A 156 13.02 19.25 -29.57
CA GLU A 156 13.32 18.12 -30.46
C GLU A 156 12.05 17.58 -31.14
N ILE A 157 10.94 17.40 -30.40
CA ILE A 157 9.66 16.96 -30.97
C ILE A 157 9.09 17.98 -31.96
N LYS A 158 9.21 19.29 -31.68
CA LYS A 158 8.76 20.33 -32.61
C LYS A 158 9.61 20.36 -33.89
N VAL A 159 10.94 20.28 -33.76
CA VAL A 159 11.86 20.21 -34.90
C VAL A 159 11.55 19.00 -35.78
N THR A 160 11.26 17.84 -35.18
CA THR A 160 10.92 16.63 -35.95
C THR A 160 9.62 16.80 -36.73
N LYS A 161 8.62 17.48 -36.15
CA LYS A 161 7.37 17.80 -36.86
C LYS A 161 7.59 18.76 -38.03
N GLU A 162 8.46 19.76 -37.90
CA GLU A 162 8.76 20.71 -38.99
C GLU A 162 9.53 20.06 -40.14
N THR A 163 10.42 19.09 -39.87
CA THR A 163 11.11 18.35 -40.93
C THR A 163 10.20 17.43 -41.75
N VAL A 164 9.10 16.94 -41.16
CA VAL A 164 8.13 16.07 -41.83
C VAL A 164 7.13 16.86 -42.70
N THR A 165 6.86 18.14 -42.37
CA THR A 165 6.01 19.02 -43.19
C THR A 165 6.77 19.88 -44.20
N GLY A 166 8.10 20.00 -44.09
CA GLY A 166 8.96 20.76 -45.01
C GLY A 166 9.53 19.99 -46.20
N GLY A 167 9.37 18.66 -46.24
CA GLY A 167 9.80 17.81 -47.36
C GLY A 167 8.70 17.65 -48.41
N LYS A 168 8.54 18.65 -49.27
CA LYS A 168 7.96 18.47 -50.61
C LYS A 168 9.07 18.20 -51.61
#